data_AF-F5NZQ1-F1
#
_entry.id   AF-F5NZQ1-F1
#
_cell.length_a   1.000
_cell.length_b   1.000
_cell.length_c   1.000
_cell.angle_alpha   90.00
_cell.angle_beta   90.00
_cell.angle_gamma   90.00
#
_symmetry.space_group_name_H-M   'P 1'
#
loop_
_entity.id
_entity.type
_entity.pdbx_description
1 polymer ?
#
loop_
_entity_poly.entity_id
_entity_poly.type
_entity_poly.pdbx_seq_one_letter_code
_entity_poly.pdbx_strand_id
1 'polypeptide(L)'
;MTEALVPTPAFFPLIDKLAAKANTQLAIITEVLAGAWERLEQGRADIVIAPDMHFRSSSEINSRKLYTLMNVYVAAPDHPIHQEPEPLSEVTRVKYRGIAVADTARERPVLTVQLLDKQPRLTVSTIEDKRQALLAGLGVATMPYPMVEKDIAEGRLRVVSPESTSEIDIIMAWRRDSMGEAKSWCLREIPKLFAGK
;
A
#
# COMPACT_ATOMS: atom_id res chain seq x y z
N MET A 1 0.69 -11.96 4.96
CA MET A 1 1.55 -10.94 4.34
C MET A 1 0.69 -9.73 4.02
N THR A 2 1.18 -8.54 4.31
CA THR A 2 0.58 -7.26 3.92
C THR A 2 1.51 -6.53 2.96
N GLU A 3 0.96 -5.83 1.97
CA GLU A 3 1.73 -4.84 1.21
C GLU A 3 1.78 -3.52 2.00
N ALA A 4 2.78 -2.67 1.76
CA ALA A 4 3.02 -1.43 2.49
C ALA A 4 1.82 -0.45 2.58
N LEU A 5 0.89 -0.48 1.63
CA LEU A 5 -0.34 0.33 1.70
C LEU A 5 -1.37 -0.21 2.70
N VAL A 6 -1.19 -1.43 3.20
CA VAL A 6 -2.11 -2.12 4.10
C VAL A 6 -1.53 -2.15 5.52
N PRO A 7 -2.10 -1.40 6.49
CA PRO A 7 -1.53 -1.31 7.83
C PRO A 7 -1.68 -2.64 8.58
N THR A 8 -0.54 -3.24 8.96
CA THR A 8 -0.47 -4.48 9.75
C THR A 8 -1.34 -4.47 11.02
N PRO A 9 -1.45 -3.36 11.78
CA PRO A 9 -2.30 -3.31 12.97
C PRO A 9 -3.79 -3.61 12.71
N ALA A 10 -4.28 -3.44 11.48
CA ALA A 10 -5.67 -3.77 11.13
C ALA A 10 -6.00 -5.25 11.35
N PHE A 11 -4.99 -6.14 11.36
CA PHE A 11 -5.16 -7.58 11.52
C PHE A 11 -4.96 -8.07 12.95
N PHE A 12 -4.50 -7.23 13.88
CA PHE A 12 -4.26 -7.65 15.27
C PHE A 12 -5.50 -8.25 15.95
N PRO A 13 -6.74 -7.76 15.71
CA PRO A 13 -7.94 -8.39 16.25
C PRO A 13 -8.17 -9.84 15.80
N LEU A 14 -7.52 -10.32 14.72
CA LEU A 14 -7.57 -11.73 14.31
C LEU A 14 -6.67 -12.62 15.16
N ILE A 15 -5.58 -12.08 15.71
CA ILE A 15 -4.57 -12.86 16.45
C ILE A 15 -5.23 -13.49 17.67
N ASP A 16 -5.90 -12.68 18.49
CA ASP A 16 -6.61 -13.14 19.68
C ASP A 16 -7.73 -14.13 19.34
N LYS A 17 -8.49 -13.85 18.28
CA LYS A 17 -9.59 -14.71 17.82
C LYS A 17 -9.09 -16.07 17.31
N LEU A 18 -7.93 -16.12 16.65
CA LEU A 18 -7.33 -17.36 16.18
C LEU A 18 -6.73 -18.16 17.34
N ALA A 19 -6.04 -17.49 18.25
CA ALA A 19 -5.44 -18.12 19.43
C ALA A 19 -6.48 -18.83 20.32
N ALA A 20 -7.70 -18.28 20.40
CA ALA A 20 -8.82 -18.92 21.09
C ALA A 20 -9.37 -20.19 20.40
N LYS A 21 -8.95 -20.48 19.16
CA LYS A 21 -9.47 -21.60 18.35
C LYS A 21 -8.42 -22.64 17.99
N ALA A 22 -7.16 -22.24 17.88
CA ALA A 22 -6.08 -23.11 17.45
C ALA A 22 -4.73 -22.67 18.04
N ASN A 23 -3.86 -23.63 18.28
CA ASN A 23 -2.46 -23.38 18.68
C ASN A 23 -1.58 -23.16 17.43
N THR A 24 -1.93 -22.17 16.61
CA THR A 24 -1.24 -21.87 15.34
C THR A 24 -0.23 -20.75 15.53
N GLN A 25 1.02 -20.96 15.09
CA GLN A 25 2.00 -19.88 15.02
C GLN A 25 1.73 -19.00 13.80
N LEU A 26 1.66 -17.68 14.01
CA LEU A 26 1.32 -16.71 12.97
C LEU A 26 2.46 -15.71 12.80
N ALA A 27 2.82 -15.44 11.55
CA ALA A 27 3.72 -14.37 11.18
C ALA A 27 3.00 -13.38 10.26
N ILE A 28 3.00 -12.10 10.63
CA ILE A 28 2.61 -11.01 9.74
C ILE A 28 3.89 -10.31 9.31
N ILE A 29 4.11 -10.30 8.00
CA ILE A 29 5.26 -9.68 7.36
C ILE A 29 4.70 -8.63 6.41
N THR A 30 5.48 -7.58 6.18
CA THR A 30 5.18 -6.52 5.24
C THR A 30 6.21 -6.51 4.11
N GLU A 31 5.74 -6.40 2.87
CA GLU A 31 6.57 -6.25 1.66
C GLU A 31 6.07 -5.04 0.86
N VAL A 32 6.86 -4.59 -0.11
CA VAL A 32 6.52 -3.43 -0.96
C VAL A 32 6.36 -3.89 -2.40
N LEU A 33 5.30 -3.43 -3.07
CA LEU A 33 5.07 -3.63 -4.51
C LEU A 33 5.18 -5.11 -4.94
N ALA A 34 6.11 -5.46 -5.83
CA ALA A 34 6.20 -6.79 -6.39
C ALA A 34 6.64 -7.85 -5.36
N GLY A 35 7.32 -7.45 -4.28
CA GLY A 35 7.75 -8.37 -3.23
C GLY A 35 6.60 -9.12 -2.55
N ALA A 36 5.43 -8.49 -2.39
CA ALA A 36 4.26 -9.14 -1.80
C ALA A 36 3.76 -10.31 -2.68
N TRP A 37 3.70 -10.08 -3.99
CA TRP A 37 3.25 -11.07 -4.97
C TRP A 37 4.26 -12.20 -5.17
N GLU A 38 5.56 -11.88 -5.21
CA GLU A 38 6.65 -12.86 -5.30
C GLU A 38 6.55 -13.90 -4.18
N ARG A 39 6.27 -13.47 -2.94
CA ARG A 39 6.15 -14.39 -1.81
C ARG A 39 4.95 -15.32 -1.90
N LEU A 40 3.83 -14.86 -2.44
CA LEU A 40 2.67 -15.73 -2.68
C LEU A 40 3.02 -16.81 -3.69
N GLU A 41 3.59 -16.42 -4.82
CA GLU A 41 3.93 -17.34 -5.92
C GLU A 41 4.98 -18.38 -5.51
N GLN A 42 5.95 -17.99 -4.68
CA GLN A 42 6.97 -18.92 -4.17
C GLN A 42 6.52 -19.74 -2.96
N GLY A 43 5.26 -19.60 -2.51
CA GLY A 43 4.75 -20.32 -1.34
C GLY A 43 5.37 -19.87 -0.02
N ARG A 44 6.03 -18.70 0.01
CA ARG A 44 6.58 -18.06 1.22
C ARG A 44 5.52 -17.27 2.01
N ALA A 45 4.30 -17.16 1.49
CA ALA A 45 3.15 -16.56 2.18
C ALA A 45 1.87 -17.35 1.87
N ASP A 46 1.10 -17.66 2.92
CA ASP A 46 -0.19 -18.36 2.77
C ASP A 46 -1.32 -17.46 2.27
N ILE A 47 -1.32 -16.20 2.71
CA ILE A 47 -2.30 -15.16 2.40
C ILE A 47 -1.56 -13.83 2.19
N VAL A 48 -1.85 -13.17 1.07
CA VAL A 48 -1.38 -11.81 0.75
C VAL A 48 -2.57 -10.85 0.75
N ILE A 49 -2.40 -9.71 1.41
CA ILE A 49 -3.31 -8.57 1.33
C ILE A 49 -2.56 -7.42 0.67
N ALA A 50 -2.96 -7.05 -0.54
CA ALA A 50 -2.23 -6.09 -1.37
C ALA A 50 -3.16 -5.37 -2.34
N PRO A 51 -2.73 -4.22 -2.91
CA PRO A 51 -3.37 -3.66 -4.10
C PRO A 51 -3.43 -4.67 -5.24
N ASP A 52 -4.54 -4.73 -5.96
CA ASP A 52 -4.70 -5.58 -7.15
C ASP A 52 -3.77 -5.21 -8.31
N MET A 53 -3.16 -4.04 -8.25
CA MET A 53 -2.14 -3.59 -9.19
C MET A 53 -1.00 -4.61 -9.29
N HIS A 54 -0.69 -5.02 -10.53
CA HIS A 54 0.31 -6.05 -10.85
C HIS A 54 0.01 -7.47 -10.32
N PHE A 55 -1.22 -7.72 -9.85
CA PHE A 55 -1.71 -9.07 -9.61
C PHE A 55 -1.73 -9.85 -10.93
N ARG A 56 -1.14 -11.05 -10.93
CA ARG A 56 -1.17 -11.97 -12.07
C ARG A 56 -2.07 -13.12 -11.70
N SER A 57 -3.29 -13.13 -12.25
CA SER A 57 -4.23 -14.23 -12.02
C SER A 57 -3.65 -15.53 -12.57
N SER A 58 -3.78 -16.62 -11.80
CA SER A 58 -3.49 -17.98 -12.24
C SER A 58 -4.57 -18.92 -11.70
N SER A 59 -4.69 -20.12 -12.27
CA SER A 59 -5.61 -21.15 -11.76
C SER A 59 -5.28 -21.60 -10.33
N GLU A 60 -4.03 -21.40 -9.90
CA GLU A 60 -3.49 -21.81 -8.60
C GLU A 60 -3.76 -20.77 -7.49
N ILE A 61 -4.09 -19.52 -7.86
CA ILE A 61 -4.29 -18.42 -6.92
C ILE A 61 -5.74 -17.94 -6.99
N ASN A 62 -6.41 -18.00 -5.83
CA ASN A 62 -7.68 -17.33 -5.65
C ASN A 62 -7.46 -15.90 -5.13
N SER A 63 -8.37 -15.00 -5.48
CA SER A 63 -8.41 -13.65 -4.92
C SER A 63 -9.84 -13.21 -4.59
N ARG A 64 -9.95 -12.25 -3.67
CA ARG A 64 -11.20 -11.63 -3.26
C ARG A 64 -10.95 -10.16 -2.91
N LYS A 65 -11.74 -9.25 -3.48
CA LYS A 65 -11.75 -7.84 -3.07
C LYS A 65 -12.17 -7.69 -1.61
N LEU A 66 -11.42 -6.88 -0.85
CA LEU A 66 -11.73 -6.52 0.53
C LEU A 66 -12.38 -5.15 0.62
N TYR A 67 -11.71 -4.12 0.09
CA TYR A 67 -12.17 -2.73 0.10
C TYR A 67 -11.45 -1.92 -0.99
N THR A 68 -11.91 -0.70 -1.22
CA THR A 68 -11.28 0.26 -2.12
C THR A 68 -10.55 1.32 -1.28
N LEU A 69 -9.32 1.65 -1.67
CA LEU A 69 -8.46 2.61 -0.99
C LEU A 69 -8.31 3.87 -1.84
N MET A 70 -8.71 5.01 -1.30
CA MET A 70 -8.48 6.31 -1.92
C MET A 70 -7.05 6.77 -1.65
N ASN A 71 -6.37 7.20 -2.71
CA ASN A 71 -5.08 7.85 -2.68
C ASN A 71 -5.20 9.33 -3.05
N VAL A 72 -4.33 10.15 -2.48
CA VAL A 72 -4.24 11.59 -2.72
C VAL A 72 -2.82 12.00 -3.03
N TYR A 73 -2.63 12.98 -3.92
CA TYR A 73 -1.33 13.57 -4.18
C TYR A 73 -1.10 14.74 -3.22
N VAL A 74 -0.06 14.66 -2.40
CA VAL A 74 0.17 15.56 -1.27
C VAL A 74 1.59 16.12 -1.26
N ALA A 75 1.72 17.29 -0.63
CA ALA A 75 2.98 17.96 -0.32
C ALA A 75 2.86 18.71 1.02
N ALA A 76 3.98 19.22 1.54
CA ALA A 76 3.95 20.19 2.63
C ALA A 76 3.18 21.46 2.21
N PRO A 77 2.48 22.15 3.13
CA PRO A 77 1.63 23.30 2.79
C PRO A 77 2.36 24.44 2.07
N ASP A 78 3.64 24.64 2.38
CA ASP A 78 4.50 25.68 1.80
C ASP A 78 5.29 25.19 0.56
N HIS A 79 5.02 23.97 0.08
CA HIS A 79 5.74 23.41 -1.06
C HIS A 79 5.41 24.18 -2.36
N PRO A 80 6.40 24.55 -3.19
CA PRO A 80 6.19 25.41 -4.36
C PRO A 80 5.19 24.87 -5.41
N ILE A 81 4.98 23.55 -5.44
CA ILE A 81 3.99 22.92 -6.33
C ILE A 81 2.57 23.50 -6.18
N HIS A 82 2.22 24.03 -5.00
CA HIS A 82 0.92 24.64 -4.76
C HIS A 82 0.74 26.01 -5.45
N GLN A 83 1.82 26.57 -5.99
CA GLN A 83 1.81 27.84 -6.72
C GLN A 83 1.85 27.64 -8.24
N GLU A 84 2.03 26.39 -8.71
CA GLU A 84 2.05 26.10 -10.13
C GLU A 84 0.63 26.14 -10.71
N PRO A 85 0.43 26.70 -11.92
CA PRO A 85 -0.88 26.78 -12.55
C PRO A 85 -1.43 25.41 -12.94
N GLU A 86 -0.55 24.48 -13.29
CA GLU A 86 -0.90 23.11 -13.69
C GLU A 86 -0.10 22.09 -12.86
N PRO A 87 -0.42 21.93 -11.56
CA PRO A 87 0.41 21.17 -10.62
C PRO A 87 0.37 19.65 -10.84
N LEU A 88 -0.63 19.16 -11.60
CA LEU A 88 -0.76 17.75 -11.95
C LEU A 88 -0.11 17.37 -13.28
N SER A 89 0.26 18.35 -14.12
CA SER A 89 0.90 18.07 -15.39
C SER A 89 2.26 17.38 -15.17
N GLU A 90 2.63 16.46 -16.06
CA GLU A 90 3.91 15.78 -15.98
C GLU A 90 5.09 16.76 -16.07
N VAL A 91 4.95 17.80 -16.91
CA VAL A 91 5.94 18.87 -17.09
C VAL A 91 6.21 19.60 -15.78
N THR A 92 5.17 19.86 -14.97
CA THR A 92 5.33 20.47 -13.65
C THR A 92 5.87 19.49 -12.63
N ARG A 93 5.30 18.27 -12.57
CA ARG A 93 5.68 17.27 -11.56
C ARG A 93 7.16 16.86 -11.67
N VAL A 94 7.71 16.76 -12.88
CA VAL A 94 9.13 16.46 -13.12
C VAL A 94 10.07 17.48 -12.46
N LYS A 95 9.64 18.74 -12.29
CA LYS A 95 10.45 19.80 -11.64
C LYS A 95 10.68 19.52 -10.15
N TYR A 96 9.78 18.78 -9.51
CA TYR A 96 9.79 18.55 -8.06
C TYR A 96 10.19 17.13 -7.71
N ARG A 97 10.86 16.99 -6.56
CA ARG A 97 11.31 15.69 -6.10
C ARG A 97 10.13 14.78 -5.78
N GLY A 98 10.03 13.64 -6.46
CA GLY A 98 9.11 12.57 -6.10
C GLY A 98 9.67 11.75 -4.94
N ILE A 99 8.82 11.41 -3.97
CA ILE A 99 9.20 10.49 -2.88
C ILE A 99 8.60 9.11 -3.18
N ALA A 100 9.43 8.08 -3.21
CA ALA A 100 9.02 6.71 -3.51
C ALA A 100 9.49 5.72 -2.44
N VAL A 101 8.72 4.64 -2.27
CA VAL A 101 9.11 3.50 -1.42
C VAL A 101 9.82 2.48 -2.32
N ALA A 102 10.96 1.96 -1.87
CA ALA A 102 11.70 0.95 -2.62
C ALA A 102 10.90 -0.37 -2.74
N ASP A 103 10.79 -0.92 -3.94
CA ASP A 103 10.28 -2.29 -4.15
C ASP A 103 11.20 -3.30 -3.46
N THR A 104 10.61 -4.31 -2.84
CA THR A 104 11.34 -5.36 -2.10
C THR A 104 11.44 -6.69 -2.86
N ALA A 105 10.95 -6.76 -4.10
CA ALA A 105 11.14 -7.91 -4.98
C ALA A 105 12.61 -8.25 -5.20
N ARG A 106 12.91 -9.56 -5.25
CA ARG A 106 14.28 -10.07 -5.43
C ARG A 106 14.48 -10.71 -6.80
N GLU A 107 13.46 -11.43 -7.28
CA GLU A 107 13.45 -12.16 -8.54
C GLU A 107 12.48 -11.55 -9.55
N ARG A 108 11.40 -10.90 -9.09
CA ARG A 108 10.52 -10.12 -9.98
C ARG A 108 11.20 -8.81 -10.41
N PRO A 109 10.90 -8.30 -11.64
CA PRO A 109 11.33 -6.97 -12.04
C PRO A 109 10.85 -5.92 -11.03
N VAL A 110 11.80 -5.10 -10.56
CA VAL A 110 11.56 -3.98 -9.64
C VAL A 110 10.55 -3.03 -10.27
N LEU A 111 9.46 -2.76 -9.56
CA LEU A 111 8.44 -1.81 -9.99
C LEU A 111 8.81 -0.39 -9.55
N THR A 112 8.53 0.56 -10.43
CA THR A 112 8.53 1.98 -10.12
C THR A 112 7.13 2.50 -10.40
N VAL A 113 6.44 2.94 -9.35
CA VAL A 113 5.04 3.37 -9.42
C VAL A 113 4.97 4.87 -9.15
N GLN A 114 4.20 5.59 -9.99
CA GLN A 114 3.88 7.01 -9.81
C GLN A 114 5.08 7.99 -9.80
N LEU A 115 6.24 7.56 -10.30
CA LEU A 115 7.36 8.43 -10.64
C LEU A 115 7.45 8.64 -12.15
N LEU A 116 7.81 9.85 -12.55
CA LEU A 116 8.01 10.21 -13.95
C LEU A 116 9.48 10.02 -14.35
N ASP A 117 9.71 9.83 -15.65
CA ASP A 117 11.07 9.81 -16.18
C ASP A 117 11.77 11.16 -15.89
N LYS A 118 13.06 11.12 -15.53
CA LYS A 118 13.90 12.27 -15.17
C LYS A 118 13.44 13.09 -13.95
N GLN A 119 12.38 12.70 -13.25
CA GLN A 119 11.99 13.34 -12.01
C GLN A 119 13.05 13.11 -10.91
N PRO A 120 13.53 14.14 -10.19
CA PRO A 120 14.38 13.94 -9.04
C PRO A 120 13.68 13.03 -8.03
N ARG A 121 14.40 12.08 -7.41
CA ARG A 121 13.77 11.11 -6.50
C ARG A 121 14.44 11.05 -5.14
N LEU A 122 13.62 10.95 -4.09
CA LEU A 122 14.02 10.43 -2.78
C LEU A 122 13.41 9.05 -2.63
N THR A 123 14.24 8.03 -2.45
CA THR A 123 13.78 6.68 -2.17
C THR A 123 13.90 6.42 -0.67
N VAL A 124 12.80 5.95 -0.08
CA VAL A 124 12.72 5.55 1.33
C VAL A 124 12.30 4.07 1.45
N SER A 125 12.40 3.52 2.65
CA SER A 125 12.16 2.08 2.88
C SER A 125 10.71 1.76 3.25
N THR A 126 9.97 2.70 3.85
CA THR A 126 8.59 2.47 4.29
C THR A 126 7.65 3.60 3.89
N ILE A 127 6.33 3.33 3.92
CA ILE A 127 5.34 4.38 3.68
C ILE A 127 5.28 5.41 4.82
N GLU A 128 5.68 5.03 6.03
CA GLU A 128 5.81 5.98 7.14
C GLU A 128 7.00 6.92 6.91
N ASP A 129 8.15 6.41 6.45
CA ASP A 129 9.28 7.27 6.07
C ASP A 129 8.89 8.24 4.94
N LYS A 130 8.04 7.78 4.01
CA LYS A 130 7.50 8.61 2.92
C LYS A 130 6.62 9.73 3.46
N ARG A 131 5.78 9.43 4.45
CA ARG A 131 4.97 10.42 5.18
C ARG A 131 5.86 11.42 5.94
N GLN A 132 6.88 10.96 6.65
CA GLN A 132 7.81 11.84 7.38
C GLN A 132 8.59 12.75 6.43
N ALA A 133 9.02 12.25 5.27
CA ALA A 133 9.68 13.06 4.25
C ALA A 133 8.75 14.13 3.64
N LEU A 134 7.45 13.82 3.47
CA LEU A 134 6.44 14.81 3.08
C LEU A 134 6.27 15.90 4.13
N LEU A 135 6.16 15.51 5.41
CA LEU A 135 6.05 16.45 6.54
C LEU A 135 7.28 17.37 6.67
N ALA A 136 8.47 16.86 6.31
CA ALA A 136 9.70 17.64 6.24
C ALA A 136 9.83 18.49 4.95
N GLY A 137 8.84 18.49 4.07
CA GLY A 137 8.83 19.28 2.84
C GLY A 137 9.84 18.82 1.78
N LEU A 138 10.30 17.56 1.83
CA LEU A 138 11.39 17.08 0.98
C LEU A 138 10.99 16.77 -0.46
N GLY A 139 9.69 16.80 -0.76
CA GLY A 139 9.14 16.52 -2.08
C GLY A 139 7.63 16.34 -2.09
N VAL A 140 7.16 15.64 -3.11
CA VAL A 140 5.75 15.39 -3.42
C VAL A 140 5.50 13.91 -3.62
N ALA A 141 4.32 13.42 -3.23
CA ALA A 141 4.01 12.02 -3.41
C ALA A 141 2.52 11.69 -3.30
N THR A 142 2.14 10.56 -3.90
CA THR A 142 0.82 9.97 -3.70
C THR A 142 0.82 9.09 -2.45
N MET A 143 -0.20 9.26 -1.60
CA MET A 143 -0.36 8.56 -0.33
C MET A 143 -1.78 8.02 -0.17
N PRO A 144 -1.98 6.86 0.49
CA PRO A 144 -3.28 6.45 0.98
C PRO A 144 -3.88 7.52 1.87
N TYR A 145 -5.09 7.97 1.57
CA TYR A 145 -5.76 9.01 2.34
C TYR A 145 -5.80 8.72 3.84
N PRO A 146 -6.17 7.51 4.32
CA PRO A 146 -6.20 7.22 5.76
C PRO A 146 -4.86 7.39 6.48
N MET A 147 -3.73 7.35 5.76
CA MET A 147 -2.39 7.52 6.36
C MET A 147 -1.99 8.98 6.52
N VAL A 148 -2.62 9.89 5.77
CA VAL A 148 -2.31 11.34 5.78
C VAL A 148 -3.51 12.19 6.19
N GLU A 149 -4.68 11.59 6.42
CA GLU A 149 -5.93 12.26 6.80
C GLU A 149 -5.73 13.23 7.96
N LYS A 150 -5.10 12.77 9.06
CA LYS A 150 -4.83 13.61 10.23
C LYS A 150 -3.86 14.76 9.91
N ASP A 151 -2.82 14.51 9.11
CA ASP A 151 -1.85 15.55 8.75
C ASP A 151 -2.50 16.61 7.85
N ILE A 152 -3.42 16.22 6.98
CA ILE A 152 -4.20 17.13 6.15
C ILE A 152 -5.17 17.93 7.01
N ALA A 153 -5.91 17.28 7.91
CA ALA A 153 -6.85 17.94 8.81
C ALA A 153 -6.18 18.97 9.73
N GLU A 154 -4.93 18.71 10.14
CA GLU A 154 -4.12 19.61 10.97
C GLU A 154 -3.31 20.63 10.14
N GLY A 155 -3.44 20.64 8.81
CA GLY A 155 -2.72 21.55 7.92
C GLY A 155 -1.22 21.29 7.80
N ARG A 156 -0.72 20.15 8.31
CA ARG A 156 0.68 19.72 8.20
C ARG A 156 1.02 19.20 6.81
N LEU A 157 0.02 18.70 6.07
CA LEU A 157 0.10 18.37 4.65
C LEU A 157 -1.06 19.02 3.90
N ARG A 158 -0.88 19.23 2.60
CA ARG A 158 -1.90 19.77 1.71
C ARG A 158 -2.04 18.92 0.45
N VAL A 159 -3.27 18.65 0.05
CA VAL A 159 -3.57 18.00 -1.24
C VAL A 159 -3.20 18.96 -2.37
N VAL A 160 -2.41 18.48 -3.32
CA VAL A 160 -1.87 19.30 -4.43
C VAL A 160 -2.98 19.78 -5.35
N SER A 161 -3.94 18.92 -5.67
CA SER A 161 -5.17 19.28 -6.38
C SER A 161 -6.29 18.30 -5.99
N PRO A 162 -7.55 18.76 -5.82
CA PRO A 162 -8.70 17.88 -5.59
C PRO A 162 -8.89 16.82 -6.68
N GLU A 163 -8.46 17.11 -7.91
CA GLU A 163 -8.56 16.18 -9.05
C GLU A 163 -7.53 15.04 -9.01
N SER A 164 -6.58 15.09 -8.07
CA SER A 164 -5.50 14.09 -7.95
C SER A 164 -5.89 12.81 -7.20
N THR A 165 -7.16 12.68 -6.84
CA THR A 165 -7.64 11.48 -6.14
C THR A 165 -7.69 10.28 -7.07
N SER A 166 -7.24 9.13 -6.60
CA SER A 166 -7.30 7.87 -7.34
C SER A 166 -7.69 6.73 -6.41
N GLU A 167 -8.43 5.76 -6.92
CA GLU A 167 -8.86 4.59 -6.16
C GLU A 167 -8.08 3.35 -6.60
N ILE A 168 -7.73 2.51 -5.65
CA ILE A 168 -7.15 1.19 -5.90
C ILE A 168 -7.88 0.14 -5.08
N ASP A 169 -8.06 -1.05 -5.62
CA ASP A 169 -8.70 -2.13 -4.89
C ASP A 169 -7.68 -2.91 -4.07
N ILE A 170 -7.95 -3.05 -2.77
CA ILE A 170 -7.18 -3.94 -1.91
C ILE A 170 -7.84 -5.32 -1.93
N ILE A 171 -7.06 -6.31 -2.34
CA ILE A 171 -7.49 -7.69 -2.48
C ILE A 171 -6.78 -8.59 -1.48
N MET A 172 -7.47 -9.65 -1.09
CA MET A 172 -6.91 -10.81 -0.41
C MET A 172 -6.67 -11.89 -1.45
N ALA A 173 -5.46 -12.44 -1.51
CA ALA A 173 -5.08 -13.52 -2.42
C ALA A 173 -4.40 -14.67 -1.68
N TRP A 174 -4.62 -15.91 -2.15
CA TRP A 174 -4.06 -17.11 -1.54
C TRP A 174 -3.92 -18.24 -2.57
N ARG A 175 -2.89 -19.09 -2.40
CA ARG A 175 -2.77 -20.32 -3.19
C ARG A 175 -3.81 -21.36 -2.78
N ARG A 176 -4.30 -22.14 -3.73
CA ARG A 176 -5.31 -23.19 -3.53
C ARG A 176 -4.73 -24.55 -3.14
N ASP A 177 -3.47 -24.79 -3.48
CA ASP A 177 -2.77 -26.06 -3.29
C ASP A 177 -2.36 -26.34 -1.84
N SER A 178 -2.30 -25.30 -1.00
CA SER A 178 -2.05 -25.42 0.44
C SER A 178 -3.22 -24.83 1.23
N MET A 179 -4.12 -25.70 1.69
CA MET A 179 -5.29 -25.34 2.49
C MET A 179 -5.34 -26.12 3.80
N GLY A 180 -5.52 -25.40 4.91
CA GLY A 180 -5.68 -25.98 6.25
C GLY A 180 -6.77 -25.23 7.02
N GLU A 181 -7.12 -25.73 8.21
CA GLU A 181 -8.22 -25.19 9.01
C GLU A 181 -7.98 -23.72 9.41
N ALA A 182 -6.77 -23.40 9.89
CA ALA A 182 -6.39 -22.05 10.30
C ALA A 182 -6.46 -21.07 9.12
N LYS A 183 -5.87 -21.43 7.96
CA LYS A 183 -5.95 -20.61 6.73
C LYS A 183 -7.40 -20.41 6.30
N SER A 184 -8.18 -21.48 6.24
CA SER A 184 -9.61 -21.44 5.87
C SER A 184 -10.41 -20.54 6.80
N TRP A 185 -10.10 -20.56 8.09
CA TRP A 185 -10.71 -19.67 9.08
C TRP A 185 -10.30 -18.22 8.85
N CYS A 186 -9.01 -17.92 8.66
CA CYS A 186 -8.52 -16.58 8.36
C CYS A 186 -9.19 -15.99 7.12
N LEU A 187 -9.35 -16.76 6.03
CA LEU A 187 -10.02 -16.31 4.81
C LEU A 187 -11.48 -15.91 5.01
N ARG A 188 -12.16 -16.44 6.03
CA ARG A 188 -13.54 -16.05 6.40
C ARG A 188 -13.59 -14.84 7.32
N GLU A 189 -12.60 -14.69 8.20
CA GLU A 189 -12.59 -13.63 9.22
C GLU A 189 -11.95 -12.33 8.74
N ILE A 190 -10.92 -12.40 7.88
CA ILE A 190 -10.25 -11.21 7.33
C ILE A 190 -11.24 -10.24 6.68
N PRO A 191 -12.18 -10.66 5.81
CA PRO A 191 -13.15 -9.74 5.23
C PRO A 191 -14.02 -9.01 6.27
N LYS A 192 -14.27 -9.63 7.43
CA LYS A 192 -15.11 -9.04 8.48
C LYS A 192 -14.41 -7.89 9.20
N LEU A 193 -13.08 -7.81 9.16
CA LEU A 193 -12.32 -6.67 9.72
C LEU A 193 -12.56 -5.37 8.94
N PHE A 194 -12.96 -5.49 7.69
CA PHE A 194 -13.18 -4.37 6.77
C PHE A 194 -14.66 -4.18 6.44
N ALA A 195 -15.55 -4.96 7.07
CA ALA A 195 -16.99 -4.80 6.90
C ALA A 195 -17.43 -3.44 7.47
N GLY A 196 -17.95 -2.56 6.60
CA GLY A 196 -18.35 -1.19 6.96
C GLY A 196 -17.32 -0.11 6.64
N LYS A 197 -16.21 -0.46 5.97
CA LYS A 197 -15.34 0.49 5.27
C LYS A 197 -15.68 0.54 3.78
#